data_AF-A0A9D9D2H9-F1
#
_entry.id   AF-A0A9D9D2H9-F1
#
_cell.length_a   1.000
_cell.length_b   1.000
_cell.length_c   1.000
_cell.angle_alpha   90.00
_cell.angle_beta   90.00
_cell.angle_gamma   90.00
#
_symmetry.space_group_name_H-M   'P 1'
#
loop_
_entity.id
_entity.type
_entity.pdbx_description
1 polymer ?
#
loop_
_entity_poly.entity_id
_entity_poly.type
_entity_poly.pdbx_seq_one_letter_code
_entity_poly.pdbx_strand_id
1 'polypeptide(L)'
;AVRRVCRLRGVPYVPGCGTVSEVGRAQRAGCRVCKVFPGEVLGPAFVKALLAPMPWSRIMVTGGVEPVRESLEAWFGAGVCSVGMGSKLLPADLLAAADWPALAARCRACLDIINGMKH
;
A
#
# COMPACT_ATOMS: atom_id res chain seq x y z
N ALA A 1 -1.16 -1.27 -21.87
CA ALA A 1 -0.73 0.02 -22.47
C ALA A 1 0.04 0.91 -21.50
N VAL A 2 -0.51 1.24 -20.32
CA VAL A 2 0.07 2.21 -19.35
C VAL A 2 1.52 1.93 -18.97
N ARG A 3 1.85 0.70 -18.54
CA ARG A 3 3.24 0.29 -18.22
C ARG A 3 4.26 0.66 -19.31
N ARG A 4 3.91 0.43 -20.58
CA ARG A 4 4.82 0.70 -21.71
C ARG A 4 5.15 2.19 -21.76
N VAL A 5 4.13 3.04 -21.61
CA VAL A 5 4.28 4.49 -21.60
C VAL A 5 5.11 4.95 -20.41
N CYS A 6 4.85 4.44 -19.20
CA CYS A 6 5.64 4.77 -18.01
C CYS A 6 7.11 4.38 -18.19
N ARG A 7 7.39 3.18 -18.70
CA ARG A 7 8.76 2.72 -18.98
C ARG A 7 9.49 3.62 -19.96
N LEU A 8 8.84 3.99 -21.08
CA LEU A 8 9.43 4.87 -22.10
C LEU A 8 9.75 6.27 -21.56
N ARG A 9 9.06 6.70 -20.49
CA ARG A 9 9.25 8.01 -19.87
C ARG A 9 10.08 7.97 -18.58
N GLY A 10 10.63 6.81 -18.22
CA GLY A 10 11.35 6.64 -16.95
C GLY A 10 10.50 6.87 -15.70
N VAL A 11 9.17 6.79 -15.80
CA VAL A 11 8.25 7.02 -14.69
C VAL A 11 7.99 5.70 -13.96
N PRO A 12 8.15 5.63 -12.62
CA PRO A 12 7.80 4.46 -11.84
C PRO A 12 6.33 4.07 -12.03
N TYR A 13 6.08 2.76 -12.17
CA TYR A 13 4.74 2.21 -12.36
C TYR A 13 4.50 1.08 -11.38
N VAL A 14 3.45 1.22 -10.56
CA VAL A 14 3.03 0.24 -9.54
C VAL A 14 1.64 -0.27 -9.91
N PRO A 15 1.52 -1.38 -10.67
CA PRO A 15 0.22 -1.90 -11.12
C PRO A 15 -0.63 -2.40 -9.95
N GLY A 16 -1.95 -2.19 -10.05
CA GLY A 16 -2.91 -2.88 -9.19
C GLY A 16 -3.04 -4.35 -9.56
N CYS A 17 -3.11 -5.24 -8.56
CA CYS A 17 -3.27 -6.67 -8.70
C CYS A 17 -4.22 -7.19 -7.63
N GLY A 18 -5.16 -8.05 -8.01
CA GLY A 18 -6.08 -8.75 -7.12
C GLY A 18 -5.82 -10.26 -7.00
N THR A 19 -4.84 -10.79 -7.74
CA THR A 19 -4.51 -12.22 -7.75
C THR A 19 -2.99 -12.47 -7.81
N VAL A 20 -2.56 -13.65 -7.39
CA VAL A 20 -1.14 -14.09 -7.48
C VAL A 20 -0.66 -14.10 -8.95
N SER A 21 -1.51 -14.56 -9.88
CA SER A 21 -1.19 -14.58 -11.31
C SER A 21 -0.96 -13.19 -11.89
N GLU A 22 -1.73 -12.19 -11.45
CA GLU A 22 -1.53 -10.80 -11.87
C GLU A 22 -0.22 -10.22 -11.36
N VAL A 23 0.12 -10.49 -10.09
CA VAL A 23 1.40 -10.09 -9.51
C VAL A 23 2.57 -10.73 -10.28
N GLY A 24 2.51 -12.03 -10.56
CA GLY A 24 3.52 -12.70 -11.37
C GLY A 24 3.64 -12.12 -12.80
N ARG A 25 2.52 -11.79 -13.45
CA ARG A 25 2.53 -11.11 -14.77
C ARG A 25 3.17 -9.73 -14.69
N ALA A 26 2.86 -8.95 -13.66
CA ALA A 26 3.42 -7.61 -13.44
C ALA A 26 4.94 -7.66 -13.22
N GLN A 27 5.42 -8.61 -12.41
CA GLN A 27 6.84 -8.81 -12.14
C GLN A 27 7.60 -9.24 -13.41
N ARG A 28 7.07 -10.21 -14.18
CA ARG A 28 7.65 -10.59 -15.48
C ARG A 28 7.72 -9.42 -16.46
N ALA A 29 6.77 -8.48 -16.36
CA ALA A 29 6.78 -7.26 -17.16
C ALA A 29 7.76 -6.19 -16.65
N GLY A 30 8.55 -6.47 -15.61
CA GLY A 30 9.57 -5.60 -15.04
C GLY A 30 9.06 -4.64 -13.95
N CYS A 31 7.83 -4.83 -13.45
CA CYS A 31 7.31 -3.99 -12.36
C CYS A 31 7.92 -4.47 -11.03
N ARG A 32 8.65 -3.59 -10.35
CA ARG A 32 9.38 -3.92 -9.11
C ARG A 32 8.50 -4.01 -7.87
N VAL A 33 7.41 -3.24 -7.84
CA VAL A 33 6.42 -3.21 -6.76
C VAL A 33 5.06 -3.46 -7.38
N CYS A 34 4.25 -4.32 -6.75
CA CYS A 34 2.86 -4.55 -7.14
C CYS A 34 1.93 -4.05 -6.03
N LYS A 35 0.87 -3.35 -6.41
CA LYS A 35 -0.14 -2.86 -5.49
C LYS A 35 -1.26 -3.87 -5.36
N VAL A 36 -1.47 -4.43 -4.17
CA VAL A 36 -2.66 -5.20 -3.82
C VAL A 36 -3.82 -4.23 -3.59
N PHE A 37 -4.88 -4.38 -4.39
CA PHE A 37 -6.06 -3.52 -4.33
C PHE A 37 -7.30 -4.27 -4.88
N PRO A 38 -8.48 -4.13 -4.25
CA PRO A 38 -8.76 -3.41 -3.01
C PRO A 38 -8.35 -4.21 -1.76
N GLY A 39 -7.55 -3.59 -0.88
CA GLY A 39 -6.95 -4.24 0.28
C GLY A 39 -7.96 -4.72 1.32
N GLU A 40 -9.04 -3.99 1.57
CA GLU A 40 -10.12 -4.41 2.48
C GLU A 40 -10.81 -5.72 2.07
N VAL A 41 -10.85 -6.03 0.77
CA VAL A 41 -11.46 -7.27 0.26
C VAL A 41 -10.47 -8.43 0.32
N LEU A 42 -9.22 -8.18 -0.05
CA LEU A 42 -8.19 -9.23 -0.14
C LEU A 42 -7.58 -9.56 1.24
N GLY A 43 -7.46 -8.56 2.10
CA GLY A 43 -6.97 -8.68 3.47
C GLY A 43 -5.48 -8.97 3.61
N PRO A 44 -4.93 -8.85 4.84
CA PRO A 44 -3.52 -9.19 5.12
C PRO A 44 -3.21 -10.66 4.86
N ALA A 45 -4.18 -11.55 5.05
CA ALA A 45 -4.02 -12.99 4.80
C ALA A 45 -3.65 -13.30 3.34
N PHE A 46 -4.22 -12.55 2.37
CA PHE A 46 -3.84 -12.69 0.96
C PHE A 46 -2.37 -12.33 0.73
N VAL A 47 -1.88 -11.24 1.33
CA VAL A 47 -0.47 -10.84 1.20
C VAL A 47 0.45 -11.94 1.75
N LYS A 48 0.15 -12.44 2.95
CA LYS A 48 0.92 -13.52 3.58
C LYS A 48 0.92 -14.79 2.72
N ALA A 49 -0.22 -15.19 2.18
CA ALA A 49 -0.36 -16.35 1.31
C ALA A 49 0.36 -16.17 -0.04
N LEU A 50 0.35 -14.95 -0.59
CA LEU A 50 1.03 -14.60 -1.83
C LEU A 50 2.55 -14.65 -1.69
N LEU A 51 3.07 -14.18 -0.56
CA LEU A 51 4.52 -14.15 -0.30
C LEU A 51 5.10 -15.54 -0.01
N ALA A 52 4.28 -16.51 0.38
CA ALA A 52 4.76 -17.88 0.62
C ALA A 52 5.42 -18.52 -0.64
N PRO A 53 4.80 -18.51 -1.84
CA PRO A 53 5.44 -18.98 -3.07
C PRO A 53 6.29 -17.90 -3.77
N MET A 54 6.18 -16.63 -3.39
CA MET A 54 6.91 -15.52 -4.03
C MET A 54 7.55 -14.57 -3.00
N PRO A 55 8.48 -15.05 -2.16
CA PRO A 55 9.05 -14.26 -1.06
C PRO A 55 9.87 -13.03 -1.53
N TRP A 56 10.26 -13.00 -2.81
CA TRP A 56 10.95 -11.86 -3.43
C TRP A 56 10.01 -10.72 -3.87
N SER A 57 8.69 -10.93 -3.81
CA SER A 57 7.72 -9.93 -4.29
C SER A 57 7.62 -8.76 -3.33
N ARG A 58 7.73 -7.54 -3.86
CA ARG A 58 7.51 -6.30 -3.10
C ARG A 58 6.07 -5.84 -3.26
N ILE A 59 5.31 -5.91 -2.16
CA ILE A 59 3.89 -5.62 -2.15
C ILE A 59 3.61 -4.28 -1.47
N MET A 60 2.91 -3.41 -2.19
CA MET A 60 2.20 -2.26 -1.63
C MET A 60 0.74 -2.64 -1.44
N VAL A 61 0.05 -2.17 -0.41
CA VAL A 61 -1.41 -2.34 -0.28
C VAL A 61 -2.13 -1.01 -0.24
N THR A 62 -3.35 -0.94 -0.78
CA THR A 62 -4.24 0.22 -0.66
C THR A 62 -5.70 -0.25 -0.59
N GLY A 63 -6.54 0.48 0.16
CA GLY A 63 -7.92 0.10 0.48
C GLY A 63 -7.97 -0.60 1.84
N GLY A 64 -8.83 -0.15 2.75
CA GLY A 64 -8.92 -0.67 4.11
C GLY A 64 -7.74 -0.41 5.05
N VAL A 65 -6.77 0.41 4.68
CA VAL A 65 -5.64 0.74 5.56
C VAL A 65 -6.01 1.94 6.44
N GLU A 66 -5.97 1.74 7.76
CA GLU A 66 -6.25 2.78 8.74
C GLU A 66 -4.96 3.27 9.41
N PRO A 67 -4.84 4.58 9.75
CA PRO A 67 -3.66 5.14 10.40
C PRO A 67 -3.66 4.86 11.92
N VAL A 68 -3.90 3.60 12.30
CA VAL A 68 -3.90 3.11 13.68
C VAL A 68 -2.97 1.90 13.79
N ARG A 69 -2.42 1.65 14.98
CA ARG A 69 -1.39 0.64 15.22
C ARG A 69 -1.82 -0.75 14.77
N GLU A 70 -3.03 -1.15 15.13
CA GLU A 70 -3.57 -2.48 14.88
C GLU A 70 -3.66 -2.77 13.37
N SER A 71 -4.15 -1.79 12.60
CA SER A 71 -4.24 -1.91 11.13
C SER A 71 -2.85 -1.97 10.51
N LEU A 72 -1.95 -1.08 10.92
CA LEU A 72 -0.61 -1.00 10.37
C LEU A 72 0.22 -2.25 10.68
N GLU A 73 0.23 -2.71 11.93
CA GLU A 73 0.93 -3.92 12.35
C GLU A 73 0.39 -5.16 11.63
N ALA A 74 -0.93 -5.25 11.39
CA ALA A 74 -1.51 -6.34 10.61
C ALA A 74 -0.98 -6.36 9.16
N TRP A 75 -0.89 -5.19 8.51
CA TRP A 75 -0.39 -5.10 7.13
C TRP A 75 1.12 -5.33 7.02
N PHE A 76 1.92 -4.66 7.85
CA PHE A 76 3.38 -4.84 7.86
C PHE A 76 3.78 -6.24 8.32
N GLY A 77 3.10 -6.81 9.32
CA GLY A 77 3.29 -8.20 9.76
C GLY A 77 2.89 -9.25 8.71
N ALA A 78 2.05 -8.89 7.74
CA ALA A 78 1.77 -9.73 6.58
C ALA A 78 2.85 -9.67 5.49
N GLY A 79 3.83 -8.76 5.60
CA GLY A 79 4.98 -8.65 4.71
C GLY A 79 4.86 -7.59 3.61
N VAL A 80 3.92 -6.64 3.71
CA VAL A 80 3.91 -5.49 2.77
C VAL A 80 5.15 -4.64 2.97
N CYS A 81 5.73 -4.13 1.89
CA CYS A 81 6.83 -3.17 1.96
C CYS A 81 6.35 -1.72 2.06
N SER A 82 5.05 -1.47 1.86
CA SER A 82 4.45 -0.14 1.93
C SER A 82 2.93 -0.23 2.02
N VAL A 83 2.32 0.78 2.62
CA VAL A 83 0.87 0.96 2.67
C VAL A 83 0.48 2.29 2.02
N GLY A 84 -0.68 2.32 1.39
CA GLY A 84 -1.30 3.53 0.84
C GLY A 84 -2.61 3.79 1.55
N MET A 85 -2.78 5.02 2.03
CA MET A 85 -3.98 5.47 2.73
C MET A 85 -4.63 6.62 1.95
N GLY A 86 -5.95 6.58 1.84
CA GLY A 86 -6.77 7.62 1.19
C GLY A 86 -7.58 8.40 2.21
N SER A 87 -8.91 8.35 2.08
CA SER A 87 -9.88 9.01 2.98
C SER A 87 -9.67 8.69 4.46
N LYS A 88 -9.17 7.49 4.78
CA LYS A 88 -8.82 7.11 6.15
C LYS A 88 -7.68 7.96 6.70
N LEU A 89 -6.69 8.40 5.93
CA LEU A 89 -5.66 9.33 6.41
C LEU A 89 -6.05 10.80 6.19
N LEU A 90 -6.83 11.08 5.15
CA LEU A 90 -7.24 12.43 4.74
C LEU A 90 -8.78 12.55 4.77
N PRO A 91 -9.38 12.76 5.95
CA PRO A 91 -10.82 12.94 6.09
C PRO A 91 -11.33 14.15 5.27
N ALA A 92 -12.50 13.99 4.63
CA ALA A 92 -13.06 14.99 3.72
C ALA A 92 -13.50 16.27 4.44
N ASP A 93 -13.94 16.16 5.69
CA ASP A 93 -14.30 17.26 6.58
C ASP A 93 -13.09 18.14 6.91
N LEU A 94 -11.95 17.54 7.26
CA LEU A 94 -10.72 18.29 7.51
C LEU A 94 -10.19 18.98 6.26
N LEU A 95 -10.30 18.32 5.10
CA LEU A 95 -9.95 18.91 3.81
C LEU A 95 -10.88 20.09 3.44
N ALA A 96 -12.19 19.93 3.64
CA ALA A 96 -13.18 20.96 3.36
C ALA A 96 -13.02 22.18 4.28
N ALA A 97 -12.63 21.95 5.53
CA ALA A 97 -12.32 23.00 6.51
C ALA A 97 -10.93 23.63 6.32
N ALA A 98 -10.11 23.10 5.41
CA ALA A 98 -8.69 23.49 5.26
C ALA A 98 -7.91 23.42 6.60
N ASP A 99 -8.22 22.44 7.45
CA ASP A 99 -7.57 22.25 8.76
C ASP A 99 -6.23 21.54 8.59
N TRP A 100 -5.26 22.29 8.07
CA TRP A 100 -3.89 21.83 7.85
C TRP A 100 -3.19 21.40 9.15
N PRO A 101 -3.35 22.10 10.30
CA PRO A 101 -2.79 21.64 11.57
C PRO A 101 -3.28 20.25 11.98
N ALA A 102 -4.60 19.98 11.90
CA ALA A 102 -5.15 18.67 12.25
C ALA A 102 -4.68 17.57 11.29
N LEU A 103 -4.67 17.84 9.97
CA LEU A 103 -4.15 16.90 8.98
C LEU A 103 -2.67 16.58 9.20
N ALA A 104 -1.85 17.60 9.48
CA ALA A 104 -0.44 17.41 9.77
C ALA A 104 -0.22 16.60 11.05
N ALA A 105 -1.02 16.83 12.10
CA ALA A 105 -0.97 16.04 13.33
C ALA A 105 -1.33 14.57 13.08
N ARG A 106 -2.35 14.32 12.25
CA ARG A 106 -2.77 12.97 11.86
C ARG A 106 -1.69 12.23 11.06
N CYS A 107 -1.05 12.91 10.11
CA CYS A 107 0.10 12.36 9.37
C CYS A 107 1.29 12.05 10.28
N ARG A 108 1.63 12.95 11.21
CA ARG A 108 2.68 12.71 12.21
C ARG A 108 2.38 11.49 13.08
N ALA A 109 1.19 11.41 13.66
CA ALA A 109 0.80 10.27 14.49
C ALA A 109 0.90 8.94 13.72
N CYS A 110 0.49 8.91 12.45
CA CYS A 110 0.64 7.73 11.59
C CYS A 110 2.12 7.35 11.38
N LEU A 111 2.97 8.33 11.06
CA LEU A 111 4.41 8.12 10.89
C LEU A 111 5.10 7.69 12.19
N ASP A 112 4.71 8.25 13.33
CA ASP A 112 5.24 7.89 14.65
C ASP A 112 4.95 6.42 14.98
N ILE A 113 3.73 5.95 14.64
CA ILE A 113 3.37 4.54 14.77
C ILE A 113 4.29 3.68 13.89
N ILE A 114 4.46 4.02 12.60
CA ILE A 114 5.30 3.26 11.65
C ILE A 114 6.77 3.24 12.11
N ASN A 115 7.32 4.38 12.51
CA ASN A 115 8.71 4.50 12.99
C ASN A 115 8.94 3.75 14.31
N GLY A 116 7.89 3.58 15.12
CA GLY A 116 7.92 2.81 16.36
C GLY A 116 7.81 1.29 16.16
N MET A 117 7.51 0.81 14.94
CA MET A 117 7.53 -0.62 14.63
C MET A 117 8.98 -1.07 14.43
N LYS A 118 9.38 -2.14 15.12
CA LYS A 118 10.68 -2.78 14.87
C LYS A 118 10.59 -3.57 13.56
N HIS A 119 11.52 -3.32 12.64
CA HIS A 119 11.71 -4.09 11.41
C HIS A 119 12.37 -5.45 11.70
#